data_AF-A0A8H3WXZ2-F1
#
_entry.id   AF-A0A8H3WXZ2-F1
#
_cell.length_a   1.000
_cell.length_b   1.000
_cell.length_c   1.000
_cell.angle_alpha   90.00
_cell.angle_beta   90.00
_cell.angle_gamma   90.00
#
_symmetry.space_group_name_H-M   'P 1'
#
loop_
_entity.id
_entity.type
_entity.pdbx_description
1 polymer ?
#
loop_
_entity_poly.entity_id
_entity_poly.type
_entity_poly.pdbx_seq_one_letter_code
_entity_poly.pdbx_strand_id
1 'polypeptide(L)'
;MASKIFMGDIPELMENILKILINNSYSLYSCILVSRHWCKISIPILWQDPFSFKRRPLFISRYFSSLEDERVLLELCEINAKFSKTIFEYASFLKALDLSCLERTVKEWINLMLVDYYGQSIYSVIVIY
;
A
#
# COMPACT_ATOMS: atom_id res chain seq x y z
N MET A 1 28.02 -13.50 4.77
CA MET A 1 28.25 -13.67 3.32
C MET A 1 26.89 -13.94 2.68
N ALA A 2 26.30 -12.96 2.01
CA ALA A 2 25.07 -13.16 1.25
C ALA A 2 25.46 -13.78 -0.09
N SER A 3 24.94 -14.98 -0.36
CA SER A 3 25.13 -15.70 -1.61
C SER A 3 24.66 -14.84 -2.78
N LYS A 4 25.59 -14.51 -3.69
CA LYS A 4 25.27 -14.13 -5.07
C LYS A 4 24.60 -15.34 -5.71
N ILE A 5 23.29 -15.45 -5.57
CA ILE A 5 22.52 -16.39 -6.38
C ILE A 5 22.60 -15.86 -7.82
N PHE A 6 23.20 -16.66 -8.68
CA PHE A 6 23.30 -16.47 -10.12
C PHE A 6 21.90 -16.18 -10.69
N MET A 7 21.62 -14.92 -11.05
CA MET A 7 20.36 -14.49 -11.68
C MET A 7 20.50 -14.44 -13.21
N GLY A 8 21.34 -15.29 -13.81
CA GLY A 8 21.57 -15.34 -15.25
C GLY A 8 20.39 -15.93 -16.04
N ASP A 9 19.76 -16.98 -15.49
CA ASP A 9 18.70 -17.76 -16.19
C ASP A 9 17.32 -17.69 -15.49
N ILE A 10 17.21 -16.90 -14.43
CA ILE A 10 16.03 -16.84 -13.55
C ILE A 10 14.89 -15.89 -14.02
N PRO A 11 15.06 -14.89 -14.92
CA PRO A 11 13.97 -13.99 -15.31
C PRO A 11 12.73 -14.70 -15.88
N GLU A 12 12.91 -15.62 -16.83
CA GLU A 12 11.80 -16.35 -17.45
C GLU A 12 11.07 -17.25 -16.45
N LEU A 13 11.81 -17.88 -15.54
CA LEU A 13 11.22 -18.70 -14.48
C LEU A 13 10.43 -17.84 -13.49
N MET A 14 10.95 -16.65 -13.13
CA MET A 14 10.23 -15.70 -12.28
C MET A 14 8.95 -15.20 -12.95
N GLU A 15 9.00 -14.86 -14.24
CA GLU A 15 7.82 -14.46 -14.99
C GLU A 15 6.77 -15.58 -15.05
N ASN A 16 7.19 -16.82 -15.26
CA ASN A 16 6.28 -17.97 -15.28
C ASN A 16 5.63 -18.21 -13.91
N ILE A 17 6.40 -18.12 -12.82
CA ILE A 17 5.85 -18.21 -11.47
C ILE A 17 4.88 -17.04 -11.21
N LEU A 18 5.25 -15.81 -11.56
CA LEU A 18 4.38 -14.65 -11.37
C LEU A 18 3.09 -14.76 -12.18
N LYS A 19 3.12 -15.28 -13.41
CA LYS A 19 1.92 -15.56 -14.22
C LYS A 19 0.96 -16.52 -13.52
N ILE A 20 1.48 -17.52 -12.81
CA ILE A 20 0.64 -18.44 -12.04
C ILE A 20 0.05 -17.74 -10.80
N LEU A 21 0.86 -16.90 -10.14
CA LEU A 21 0.49 -16.25 -8.88
C LEU A 21 -0.34 -14.96 -9.06
N ILE A 22 -0.37 -14.36 -10.26
CA ILE A 22 -0.98 -13.04 -10.51
C ILE A 22 -2.48 -12.99 -10.20
N ASN A 23 -3.15 -14.13 -10.33
CA ASN A 23 -4.59 -14.25 -10.06
C ASN A 23 -4.91 -14.24 -8.55
N ASN A 24 -3.90 -14.33 -7.68
CA ASN A 24 -4.07 -14.31 -6.24
C ASN A 24 -3.23 -13.18 -5.61
N SER A 25 -3.92 -12.13 -5.16
CA SER A 25 -3.28 -10.98 -4.50
C SER A 25 -2.46 -11.37 -3.27
N TYR A 26 -2.87 -12.37 -2.49
CA TYR A 26 -2.11 -12.87 -1.33
C TYR A 26 -0.78 -13.52 -1.73
N SER A 27 -0.77 -14.23 -2.87
CA SER A 27 0.46 -14.82 -3.41
C SER A 27 1.42 -13.74 -3.89
N LEU A 28 0.93 -12.72 -4.60
CA LEU A 28 1.73 -11.56 -5.00
C LEU A 28 2.31 -10.80 -3.80
N TYR A 29 1.54 -10.68 -2.70
CA TYR A 29 2.04 -10.10 -1.45
C TYR A 29 3.21 -10.90 -0.88
N SER A 30 3.13 -12.23 -0.90
CA SER A 30 4.23 -13.09 -0.46
C SER A 30 5.48 -12.86 -1.32
N CYS A 31 5.33 -12.71 -2.64
CA CYS A 31 6.44 -12.41 -3.55
C CYS A 31 7.18 -11.12 -3.22
N ILE A 32 6.49 -10.08 -2.71
CA ILE A 32 7.13 -8.82 -2.30
C ILE A 32 8.18 -9.06 -1.21
N LEU A 33 7.99 -10.06 -0.36
CA LEU A 33 8.84 -10.35 0.79
C LEU A 33 10.03 -11.28 0.47
N VAL A 34 10.04 -11.93 -0.70
CA VAL A 34 11.07 -12.91 -1.07
C VAL A 34 12.42 -12.25 -1.33
N SER A 35 12.45 -11.18 -2.13
CA SER A 35 13.69 -10.44 -2.43
C SER A 35 13.40 -9.07 -3.06
N ARG A 36 14.44 -8.24 -3.16
CA ARG A 36 14.35 -6.91 -3.80
C ARG A 36 13.88 -6.97 -5.25
N HIS A 37 14.26 -8.03 -5.99
CA HIS A 37 13.88 -8.17 -7.39
C HIS A 37 12.39 -8.53 -7.52
N TRP A 38 11.94 -9.54 -6.77
CA TRP A 38 10.53 -9.92 -6.75
C TRP A 38 9.62 -8.79 -6.25
N CYS A 39 10.08 -8.02 -5.26
CA CYS A 39 9.41 -6.80 -4.80
C CYS A 39 9.19 -5.79 -5.94
N LYS A 40 10.24 -5.49 -6.72
CA LYS A 40 10.16 -4.52 -7.83
C LYS A 40 9.16 -4.91 -8.93
N ILE A 41 8.94 -6.21 -9.15
CA ILE A 41 7.98 -6.68 -10.16
C ILE A 41 6.57 -6.82 -9.57
N SER A 42 6.46 -7.34 -8.36
CA SER A 42 5.16 -7.62 -7.73
C SER A 42 4.42 -6.36 -7.31
N ILE A 43 5.14 -5.30 -6.90
CA ILE A 43 4.53 -4.02 -6.51
C ILE A 43 3.74 -3.40 -7.68
N PRO A 44 4.31 -3.14 -8.88
CA PRO A 44 3.54 -2.60 -9.99
C PRO A 44 2.32 -3.43 -10.35
N ILE A 45 2.40 -4.76 -10.29
CA ILE A 45 1.29 -5.67 -10.59
C ILE A 45 0.16 -5.53 -9.57
N LEU A 46 0.50 -5.59 -8.28
CA LEU A 46 -0.48 -5.49 -7.19
C LEU A 46 -1.19 -4.13 -7.16
N TRP A 47 -0.52 -3.08 -7.63
CA TRP A 47 -1.03 -1.71 -7.64
C TRP A 47 -1.75 -1.34 -8.94
N GLN A 48 -1.98 -2.28 -9.86
CA GLN A 48 -2.86 -2.07 -11.03
C GLN A 48 -4.31 -1.88 -10.64
N ASP A 49 -4.76 -2.56 -9.59
CA ASP A 49 -6.11 -2.45 -9.04
C ASP A 49 -6.08 -2.56 -7.51
N PRO A 50 -5.64 -1.49 -6.83
CA PRO A 50 -5.37 -1.51 -5.39
C PRO A 50 -6.64 -1.49 -4.53
N PHE A 51 -7.82 -1.25 -5.10
CA PHE A 51 -9.08 -1.05 -4.37
C PHE A 51 -10.07 -2.21 -4.52
N SER A 52 -9.88 -3.12 -5.48
CA SER A 52 -10.82 -4.22 -5.74
C SER A 52 -10.85 -5.32 -4.68
N PHE A 53 -9.79 -5.48 -3.90
CA PHE A 53 -9.73 -6.52 -2.88
C PHE A 53 -9.77 -5.95 -1.46
N LYS A 54 -10.44 -6.68 -0.56
CA LYS A 54 -10.64 -6.26 0.83
C LYS A 54 -9.34 -6.44 1.61
N ARG A 55 -8.60 -5.35 1.80
CA ARG A 55 -7.41 -5.27 2.67
C ARG A 55 -7.54 -4.11 3.65
N ARG A 56 -6.74 -4.13 4.73
CA ARG A 56 -6.69 -3.02 5.67
C ARG A 56 -6.36 -1.72 4.92
N PRO A 57 -7.14 -0.64 5.12
CA PRO A 57 -7.07 0.55 4.29
C PRO A 57 -5.87 1.47 4.62
N LEU A 58 -4.94 1.02 5.48
CA LEU A 58 -3.74 1.77 5.89
C LEU A 58 -2.84 2.17 4.70
N PHE A 59 -2.90 1.42 3.59
CA PHE A 59 -2.16 1.74 2.37
C PHE A 59 -2.62 3.05 1.70
N ILE A 60 -3.82 3.55 2.01
CA ILE A 60 -4.36 4.79 1.45
C ILE A 60 -3.46 5.98 1.75
N SER A 61 -2.93 6.07 2.97
CA SER A 61 -1.96 7.10 3.34
C SER A 61 -0.76 7.14 2.38
N ARG A 62 -0.24 5.96 2.02
CA ARG A 62 0.90 5.81 1.10
C ARG A 62 0.52 6.11 -0.34
N TYR A 63 -0.70 5.75 -0.74
CA TYR A 63 -1.23 6.05 -2.07
C TYR A 63 -1.37 7.57 -2.26
N PHE A 64 -2.06 8.26 -1.35
CA PHE A 64 -2.18 9.72 -1.39
C PHE A 64 -0.84 10.43 -1.28
N SER A 65 0.12 9.90 -0.50
CA SER A 65 1.47 10.49 -0.46
C SER A 65 2.22 10.45 -1.80
N SER A 66 1.86 9.52 -2.68
CA SER A 66 2.42 9.43 -4.04
C SER A 66 1.68 10.32 -5.06
N LEU A 67 0.59 10.96 -4.67
CA LEU A 67 -0.10 11.96 -5.48
C LEU A 67 0.43 13.34 -5.05
N GLU A 68 1.28 13.94 -5.89
CA GLU A 68 1.99 15.19 -5.55
C GLU A 68 1.05 16.36 -5.19
N ASP A 69 -0.15 16.42 -5.80
CA ASP A 69 -1.09 17.54 -5.66
C ASP A 69 -2.12 17.40 -4.51
N GLU A 70 -2.36 16.19 -3.99
CA GLU A 70 -3.47 15.96 -3.02
C GLU A 70 -3.07 16.16 -1.54
N ARG A 71 -1.87 16.69 -1.29
CA ARG A 71 -1.41 17.02 0.08
C ARG A 71 -2.33 18.02 0.79
N VAL A 72 -2.99 18.89 0.02
CA VAL A 72 -3.93 19.91 0.51
C VAL A 72 -5.20 19.29 1.10
N LEU A 73 -5.71 18.20 0.52
CA LEU A 73 -6.88 17.48 1.03
C LEU A 73 -6.60 16.83 2.39
N LEU A 74 -5.35 16.40 2.61
CA LEU A 74 -4.92 15.75 3.85
C LEU A 74 -4.68 16.76 4.98
N GLU A 75 -4.19 17.95 4.64
CA GLU A 75 -4.11 19.09 5.55
C GLU A 75 -5.49 19.57 6.00
N LEU A 76 -6.48 19.61 5.09
CA LEU A 76 -7.88 19.95 5.40
C LEU A 76 -8.56 18.97 6.37
N CYS A 77 -8.12 17.71 6.39
CA CYS A 77 -8.65 16.70 7.31
C CYS A 77 -7.96 16.70 8.69
N GLU A 78 -7.02 17.62 8.97
CA GLU A 78 -6.17 17.64 10.18
C GLU A 78 -5.45 16.31 10.44
N ILE A 79 -5.35 15.46 9.41
CA ILE A 79 -4.62 14.20 9.50
C ILE A 79 -3.15 14.58 9.35
N ASN A 80 -2.47 14.75 10.48
CA ASN A 80 -1.02 14.94 10.54
C ASN A 80 -0.27 13.64 10.18
N ALA A 81 -0.59 13.07 9.03
CA ALA A 81 0.16 11.97 8.46
C ALA A 81 1.45 12.59 7.90
N LYS A 82 2.54 12.44 8.65
CA LYS A 82 3.89 12.68 8.11
C LYS A 82 4.12 11.71 6.97
N PHE A 83 3.82 12.15 5.75
CA PHE A 83 4.03 11.36 4.55
C PHE A 83 5.52 11.31 4.26
N SER A 84 6.12 10.14 4.42
CA SER A 84 7.50 9.90 4.00
C SER A 84 7.54 9.67 2.49
N LYS A 85 8.63 10.10 1.86
CA LYS A 85 8.87 9.85 0.43
C LYS A 85 8.74 8.34 0.17
N THR A 86 7.84 7.97 -0.74
CA THR A 86 7.63 6.58 -1.10
C THR A 86 8.78 6.06 -1.95
N ILE A 87 9.08 4.77 -1.83
CA ILE A 87 10.10 4.09 -2.64
C ILE A 87 9.59 3.90 -4.08
N PHE A 88 8.27 3.87 -4.25
CA PHE A 88 7.58 3.65 -5.51
C PHE A 88 6.55 4.75 -5.75
N GLU A 89 6.36 5.09 -7.01
CA GLU A 89 5.28 5.96 -7.51
C GLU A 89 3.98 5.15 -7.62
N TYR A 90 3.39 4.80 -6.48
CA TYR A 90 2.25 3.87 -6.44
C TYR A 90 1.06 4.31 -7.30
N ALA A 91 0.75 5.61 -7.29
CA ALA A 91 -0.29 6.20 -8.13
C ALA A 91 -0.09 5.92 -9.63
N SER A 92 1.16 5.93 -10.10
CA SER A 92 1.48 5.70 -11.53
C SER A 92 1.18 4.28 -12.02
N PHE A 93 1.02 3.31 -11.11
CA PHE A 93 0.76 1.91 -11.48
C PHE A 93 -0.72 1.59 -11.66
N LEU A 94 -1.62 2.51 -11.30
CA LEU A 94 -3.06 2.31 -11.37
C LEU A 94 -3.51 2.07 -12.81
N LYS A 95 -4.26 0.98 -13.05
CA LYS A 95 -4.87 0.67 -14.34
C LYS A 95 -6.39 0.52 -14.27
N ALA A 96 -6.90 0.10 -13.13
CA ALA A 96 -8.32 -0.01 -12.86
C ALA A 96 -8.66 0.72 -11.56
N LEU A 97 -9.76 1.47 -11.58
CA LEU A 97 -10.27 2.19 -10.44
C LEU A 97 -11.80 2.06 -10.40
N ASP A 98 -12.29 1.27 -9.45
CA ASP A 98 -13.70 1.28 -9.08
C ASP A 98 -13.92 2.36 -8.01
N LEU A 99 -14.68 3.39 -8.37
CA LEU A 99 -15.00 4.51 -7.49
C LEU A 99 -15.81 4.10 -6.25
N SER A 100 -16.68 3.09 -6.38
CA SER A 100 -17.46 2.57 -5.25
C SER A 100 -16.54 1.87 -4.26
N CYS A 101 -15.58 1.10 -4.76
CA CYS A 101 -14.56 0.47 -3.93
C CYS A 101 -13.63 1.49 -3.29
N LEU A 102 -13.20 2.52 -4.03
CA LEU A 102 -12.40 3.62 -3.52
C LEU A 102 -13.12 4.33 -2.37
N GLU A 103 -14.36 4.79 -2.60
CA GLU A 103 -15.15 5.53 -1.61
C GLU A 103 -15.32 4.73 -0.31
N ARG A 104 -15.67 3.45 -0.43
CA ARG A 104 -15.78 2.54 0.71
C ARG A 104 -14.45 2.44 1.46
N THR A 105 -13.34 2.22 0.75
CA THR A 105 -12.02 2.04 1.35
C THR A 105 -11.54 3.32 2.05
N VAL A 106 -11.80 4.50 1.47
CA VAL A 106 -11.47 5.80 2.07
C VAL A 106 -12.31 6.07 3.32
N LYS A 107 -13.62 5.77 3.31
CA LYS A 107 -14.46 5.86 4.51
C LYS A 107 -13.97 4.94 5.63
N GLU A 108 -13.62 3.69 5.31
CA GLU A 108 -13.03 2.76 6.27
C GLU A 108 -11.70 3.30 6.84
N TRP A 109 -10.86 3.90 6.00
CA TRP A 109 -9.60 4.52 6.43
C TRP A 109 -9.83 5.67 7.41
N ILE A 110 -10.69 6.63 7.06
CA ILE A 110 -10.99 7.80 7.91
C ILE A 110 -11.54 7.35 9.27
N ASN A 111 -12.45 6.36 9.27
CA ASN A 111 -12.99 5.82 10.51
C ASN A 111 -11.89 5.22 11.42
N LEU A 112 -10.91 4.50 10.85
CA LEU A 112 -9.78 3.99 11.64
C LEU A 112 -8.93 5.13 12.23
N MET A 113 -8.65 6.18 11.44
CA MET A 113 -7.88 7.33 11.91
C MET A 113 -8.59 8.08 13.04
N LEU A 114 -9.93 8.23 12.94
CA LEU A 114 -10.73 8.85 14.00
C LEU A 114 -10.77 8.00 15.28
N VAL A 115 -10.94 6.67 15.16
CA VAL A 115 -10.90 5.77 16.33
C VAL A 115 -9.54 5.83 17.02
N ASP A 116 -8.45 5.83 16.26
CA ASP A 116 -7.10 5.96 16.82
C ASP A 116 -6.90 7.33 17.50
N TYR A 117 -7.42 8.41 16.91
CA TYR A 117 -7.35 9.76 17.49
C TYR A 117 -8.14 9.90 18.79
N TYR A 118 -9.41 9.47 18.81
CA TYR A 118 -10.24 9.51 20.03
C TYR A 118 -9.72 8.54 21.10
N GLY A 119 -9.21 7.37 20.70
CA GLY A 119 -8.53 6.45 21.59
C GLY A 119 -7.32 7.10 22.26
N GLN A 120 -6.42 7.70 21.49
CA GLN A 120 -5.25 8.42 22.01
C GLN A 120 -5.62 9.62 22.89
N SER A 121 -6.68 10.36 22.54
CA SER A 121 -7.21 11.45 23.36
C SER A 121 -7.65 10.95 24.74
N ILE A 122 -8.39 9.84 24.81
CA ILE A 122 -8.81 9.23 26.07
C ILE A 122 -7.60 8.75 26.88
N TYR A 123 -6.61 8.09 26.27
CA TYR A 123 -5.38 7.69 26.95
C TYR A 123 -4.58 8.90 27.48
N SER A 124 -4.51 10.00 26.72
CA SER A 124 -3.84 11.22 27.17
C SER A 124 -4.55 11.88 28.36
N VAL A 125 -5.89 11.82 28.42
CA VAL A 125 -6.66 12.30 29.56
C VAL A 125 -6.47 11.40 30.78
N ILE A 126 -6.42 10.08 30.60
CA ILE A 126 -6.23 9.12 31.71
C ILE A 126 -4.82 9.21 32.31
N VAL A 127 -3.79 9.52 31.53
CA VAL A 127 -2.38 9.61 32.02
C VAL A 127 -2.09 10.94 32.74
N ILE A 128 -2.99 11.93 32.63
CA ILE A 128 -2.86 13.24 33.31
C ILE A 128 -3.56 13.24 34.70
N TYR A 129 -4.25 12.15 35.08
CA TYR A 129 -4.83 11.94 36.41
C TYR A 129 -4.15 10.76 37.13
#